data_AF-A0A9P8ZS67-F1
#
_entry.id   AF-A0A9P8ZS67-F1
#
_cell.length_a   1.000
_cell.length_b   1.000
_cell.length_c   1.000
_cell.angle_alpha   90.00
_cell.angle_beta   90.00
_cell.angle_gamma   90.00
#
_symmetry.space_group_name_H-M   'P 1'
#
loop_
_entity.id
_entity.type
_entity.pdbx_description
1 polymer ?
#
loop_
_entity_poly.entity_id
_entity_poly.type
_entity_poly.pdbx_seq_one_letter_code
_entity_poly.pdbx_strand_id
1 'polypeptide(L)'
;MSLSSRPDTMLFTLIEQFEELYMCGGPSCLRRAEELEKPLRKCQRCRLLRYCSTDCQLEGWNWQQSPHKITCKMIPRFTAILGNVNETHGHIDNVSERIYRAVEDAGVSWHDGDLVATALSKLIFLREAIERT
;
A
#
# COMPACT_ATOMS: atom_id res chain seq x y z
N MET A 1 -23.21 3.99 19.04
CA MET A 1 -22.67 3.58 17.73
C MET A 1 -21.16 3.50 17.87
N SER A 2 -20.62 2.28 17.82
CA SER A 2 -19.20 2.00 18.07
C SER A 2 -18.33 2.66 16.99
N LEU A 3 -17.32 3.45 17.41
CA LEU A 3 -16.22 3.90 16.57
C LEU A 3 -15.29 2.71 16.26
N SER A 4 -15.81 1.74 15.53
CA SER A 4 -14.98 0.81 14.77
C SER A 4 -14.32 1.65 13.68
N SER A 5 -13.00 1.79 13.74
CA SER A 5 -12.19 2.38 12.67
C SER A 5 -12.71 1.89 11.32
N ARG A 6 -13.15 2.83 10.50
CA ARG A 6 -13.70 2.56 9.17
C ARG A 6 -12.62 1.82 8.35
N PRO A 7 -12.81 0.55 7.94
CA PRO A 7 -11.77 -0.24 7.26
C PRO A 7 -11.26 0.44 5.97
N ASP A 8 -12.11 1.28 5.38
CA ASP A 8 -11.86 2.12 4.22
C ASP A 8 -10.69 3.08 4.44
N THR A 9 -10.58 3.78 5.58
CA THR A 9 -9.45 4.71 5.80
C THR A 9 -8.12 3.98 5.96
N MET A 10 -8.15 2.76 6.49
CA MET A 10 -6.95 1.94 6.69
C MET A 10 -6.21 1.69 5.37
N LEU A 11 -6.93 1.37 4.29
CA LEU A 11 -6.31 1.15 2.98
C LEU A 11 -5.54 2.38 2.51
N PHE A 12 -6.15 3.56 2.57
CA PHE A 12 -5.55 4.78 2.07
C PHE A 12 -4.38 5.23 2.94
N THR A 13 -4.50 5.13 4.27
CA THR A 13 -3.37 5.36 5.18
C THR A 13 -2.20 4.42 4.88
N LEU A 14 -2.46 3.14 4.58
CA LEU A 14 -1.41 2.19 4.20
C LEU A 14 -0.78 2.56 2.85
N ILE A 15 -1.57 2.95 1.85
CA ILE A 15 -1.04 3.38 0.56
C ILE A 15 -0.15 4.61 0.74
N GLU A 16 -0.62 5.65 1.43
CA GLU A 16 0.17 6.85 1.74
C GLU A 16 1.46 6.48 2.48
N GLN A 17 1.34 5.65 3.51
CA GLN A 17 2.50 5.17 4.25
C GLN A 17 3.50 4.51 3.28
N PHE A 18 3.07 3.59 2.41
CA PHE A 18 3.97 2.92 1.45
C PHE A 18 4.50 3.83 0.33
N GLU A 19 3.81 4.91 -0.02
CA GLU A 19 4.32 5.92 -0.95
C GLU A 19 5.50 6.70 -0.35
N GLU A 20 5.37 7.05 0.93
CA GLU A 20 6.39 7.73 1.74
C GLU A 20 7.46 6.77 2.29
N LEU A 21 7.15 5.47 2.36
CA LEU A 21 8.07 4.43 2.82
C LEU A 21 9.11 4.15 1.73
N TYR A 22 10.24 4.81 1.81
CA TYR A 22 11.39 4.59 0.93
C TYR A 22 12.17 3.32 1.32
N MET A 23 11.52 2.15 1.29
CA MET A 23 12.08 0.88 1.77
C MET A 23 11.79 -0.29 0.82
N CYS A 24 12.59 -1.35 0.92
CA CYS A 24 12.38 -2.58 0.15
C CYS A 24 11.10 -3.31 0.60
N GLY A 25 10.25 -3.70 -0.35
CA GLY A 25 9.02 -4.46 -0.14
C GLY A 25 9.20 -5.98 -0.15
N GLY A 26 10.45 -6.48 -0.10
CA GLY A 26 10.72 -7.91 0.08
C GLY A 26 10.47 -8.30 1.54
N PRO A 27 9.77 -9.41 1.83
CA PRO A 27 9.32 -9.76 3.18
C PRO A 27 10.48 -10.01 4.16
N SER A 28 11.63 -10.49 3.69
CA SER A 28 12.82 -10.71 4.53
C SER A 28 13.86 -9.59 4.39
N CYS A 29 13.54 -8.49 3.70
CA CYS A 29 14.50 -7.42 3.40
C CYS A 29 14.11 -6.11 4.08
N LEU A 30 14.92 -5.70 5.05
CA LEU A 30 14.69 -4.47 5.79
C LEU A 30 15.32 -3.21 5.18
N ARG A 31 16.06 -3.36 4.07
CA ARG A 31 16.85 -2.26 3.51
C ARG A 31 16.03 -1.03 3.15
N ARG A 32 16.50 0.12 3.59
CA ARG A 32 15.97 1.45 3.29
C ARG A 32 16.72 2.07 2.12
N ALA A 33 16.12 3.06 1.47
CA ALA A 33 16.72 3.69 0.28
C ALA A 33 18.06 4.35 0.60
N GLU A 34 18.22 4.89 1.81
CA GLU A 34 19.42 5.58 2.28
C GLU A 34 20.62 4.64 2.44
N GLU A 35 20.36 3.34 2.62
CA GLU A 35 21.39 2.31 2.81
C GLU A 35 21.91 1.72 1.48
N LEU A 36 21.37 2.17 0.35
CA LEU A 36 21.62 1.59 -0.96
C LEU A 36 22.37 2.56 -1.87
N GLU A 37 23.41 2.07 -2.53
CA GLU A 37 24.10 2.82 -3.60
C GLU A 37 23.19 3.09 -4.81
N LYS A 38 22.20 2.23 -5.02
CA LYS A 38 21.24 2.32 -6.14
C LYS A 38 19.84 2.53 -5.60
N PRO A 39 19.03 3.40 -6.24
CA PRO A 39 17.67 3.64 -5.79
C PRO A 39 16.83 2.37 -5.89
N LEU A 40 15.92 2.22 -4.93
CA LEU A 40 14.90 1.18 -4.98
C LEU A 40 14.05 1.31 -6.25
N ARG A 41 13.81 0.19 -6.93
CA ARG A 41 13.03 0.14 -8.16
C ARG A 41 11.57 -0.10 -7.83
N LYS A 42 10.69 0.79 -8.27
CA LYS A 42 9.24 0.58 -8.19
C LYS A 42 8.86 -0.66 -9.02
N CYS A 43 7.90 -1.43 -8.52
CA CYS A 43 7.20 -2.40 -9.33
C CYS A 43 6.58 -1.70 -10.54
N GLN A 44 6.92 -2.15 -11.75
CA GLN A 44 6.47 -1.52 -12.99
C GLN A 44 4.95 -1.55 -13.18
N ARG A 45 4.26 -2.49 -12.51
CA ARG A 45 2.80 -2.62 -12.59
C ARG A 45 2.09 -1.82 -11.51
N CYS A 46 2.37 -2.08 -10.24
CA CYS A 46 1.62 -1.43 -9.16
C CYS A 46 2.09 0.00 -8.84
N ARG A 47 3.35 0.33 -9.15
CA ARG A 47 4.02 1.62 -8.87
C ARG A 47 4.06 2.07 -7.40
N LEU A 48 3.56 1.24 -6.47
CA LEU A 48 3.60 1.44 -5.02
C LEU A 48 4.84 0.77 -4.41
N LEU A 49 4.88 -0.56 -4.38
CA LEU A 49 5.98 -1.31 -3.76
C LEU A 49 7.30 -1.11 -4.52
N ARG A 50 8.38 -0.97 -3.77
CA ARG A 50 9.75 -0.76 -4.26
C ARG A 50 10.65 -1.91 -3.85
N TYR A 51 11.64 -2.25 -4.66
CA TYR A 51 12.54 -3.37 -4.39
C TYR A 51 13.99 -2.99 -4.69
N CYS A 52 14.92 -3.45 -3.86
CA CYS A 52 16.35 -3.24 -4.08
C CYS A 52 16.93 -4.16 -5.16
N SER A 53 16.29 -5.29 -5.44
CA SER A 53 16.70 -6.27 -6.45
C SER A 53 15.51 -7.00 -7.05
N THR A 54 15.74 -7.67 -8.19
CA THR A 54 14.77 -8.59 -8.79
C THR A 54 14.44 -9.75 -7.85
N ASP A 55 15.42 -10.23 -7.08
CA ASP A 55 15.21 -11.35 -6.14
C ASP A 55 14.24 -10.96 -5.02
N CYS A 56 14.38 -9.77 -4.42
CA CYS A 56 13.43 -9.28 -3.43
C CYS A 56 12.03 -9.06 -4.02
N GLN A 57 11.94 -8.67 -5.30
CA GLN A 57 10.67 -8.58 -5.99
C GLN A 57 10.05 -9.98 -6.18
N LEU A 58 10.82 -10.99 -6.57
CA LEU A 58 10.35 -12.38 -6.73
C LEU A 58 9.95 -13.02 -5.40
N GLU A 59 10.68 -12.72 -4.33
CA GLU A 59 10.33 -13.11 -2.97
C GLU A 59 8.97 -12.54 -2.56
N GLY A 60 8.80 -11.21 -2.69
CA GLY A 60 7.52 -10.55 -2.41
C GLY A 60 6.39 -11.03 -3.34
N TRP A 61 6.71 -11.36 -4.60
CA TRP A 61 5.75 -11.89 -5.58
C TRP A 61 5.16 -13.24 -5.15
N ASN A 62 5.96 -14.09 -4.52
CA ASN A 62 5.61 -15.46 -4.14
C ASN A 62 5.44 -15.67 -2.63
N TRP A 63 5.50 -14.59 -1.84
CA TRP A 63 5.43 -14.67 -0.39
C TRP A 63 4.14 -15.32 0.08
N GLN A 64 4.23 -16.45 0.79
CA GLN A 64 3.07 -17.30 1.11
C GLN A 64 1.99 -16.60 1.92
N GLN A 65 2.35 -15.70 2.83
CA GLN A 65 1.36 -15.05 3.70
C GLN A 65 0.54 -13.97 2.99
N SER A 66 1.13 -13.33 1.98
CA SER A 66 0.50 -12.28 1.19
C SER A 66 1.26 -12.06 -0.14
N PRO A 67 1.04 -12.91 -1.15
CA PRO A 67 1.76 -12.80 -2.41
C PRO A 67 1.43 -11.48 -3.12
N HIS A 68 2.43 -10.66 -3.44
CA HIS A 68 2.21 -9.37 -4.12
C HIS A 68 1.39 -9.54 -5.42
N LYS A 69 1.56 -10.66 -6.13
CA LYS A 69 0.84 -10.95 -7.37
C LYS A 69 -0.68 -10.88 -7.28
N ILE A 70 -1.24 -11.14 -6.10
CA ILE A 70 -2.70 -11.10 -5.86
C ILE A 70 -3.19 -9.64 -5.97
N THR A 71 -2.49 -8.73 -5.30
CA THR A 71 -2.91 -7.33 -5.12
C THR A 71 -2.25 -6.36 -6.09
N CYS A 72 -1.18 -6.77 -6.79
CA CYS A 72 -0.40 -5.95 -7.71
C CYS A 72 -1.27 -5.26 -8.78
N LYS A 73 -2.30 -5.94 -9.28
CA LYS A 73 -3.22 -5.41 -10.29
C LYS A 73 -4.31 -4.50 -9.71
N MET A 74 -4.58 -4.60 -8.41
CA MET A 74 -5.63 -3.85 -7.71
C MET A 74 -5.10 -2.50 -7.23
N ILE A 75 -3.86 -2.49 -6.71
CA ILE A 75 -3.20 -1.30 -6.15
C ILE A 75 -3.31 -0.05 -7.05
N PRO A 76 -3.02 -0.10 -8.37
CA PRO A 76 -3.11 1.10 -9.23
C PRO A 76 -4.47 1.80 -9.22
N ARG A 77 -5.56 1.06 -8.99
CA ARG A 77 -6.91 1.63 -8.94
C ARG A 77 -7.07 2.50 -7.70
N PHE A 78 -6.64 2.00 -6.54
CA PHE A 78 -6.72 2.73 -5.28
C PHE A 78 -5.74 3.89 -5.19
N THR A 79 -4.51 3.76 -5.73
CA THR A 79 -3.57 4.87 -5.81
C THR A 79 -4.09 6.01 -6.69
N ALA A 80 -4.78 5.70 -7.79
CA ALA A 80 -5.38 6.72 -8.65
C ALA A 80 -6.54 7.46 -7.95
N ILE A 81 -7.37 6.72 -7.22
CA ILE A 81 -8.45 7.30 -6.39
C ILE A 81 -7.87 8.26 -5.35
N LEU A 82 -6.83 7.83 -4.62
CA LEU A 82 -6.17 8.66 -3.62
C LEU A 82 -5.59 9.95 -4.23
N GLY A 83 -4.93 9.84 -5.39
CA GLY A 83 -4.42 11.01 -6.11
C GLY A 83 -5.51 12.04 -6.41
N ASN A 84 -6.66 11.60 -6.92
CA ASN A 84 -7.80 12.48 -7.21
C ASN A 84 -8.38 13.13 -5.94
N VAL A 85 -8.37 12.42 -4.81
CA VAL A 85 -8.77 12.97 -3.52
C VAL A 85 -7.76 14.03 -3.06
N ASN A 86 -6.46 13.79 -3.13
CA ASN A 86 -5.48 14.76 -2.65
C ASN A 86 -5.41 16.06 -3.49
N GLU A 87 -5.80 16.02 -4.77
CA GLU A 87 -5.85 17.21 -5.65
C GLU A 87 -6.94 18.23 -5.27
N THR A 88 -8.00 17.81 -4.56
CA THR A 88 -9.07 18.71 -4.11
C THR A 88 -8.66 19.44 -2.82
N HIS A 89 -7.76 20.42 -2.94
CA HIS A 89 -7.31 21.32 -1.87
C HIS A 89 -8.38 22.39 -1.57
N GLY A 90 -9.25 22.12 -0.59
CA GLY A 90 -10.18 23.13 -0.10
C GLY A 90 -11.11 22.57 0.96
N HIS A 91 -10.98 23.09 2.18
CA HIS A 91 -11.78 22.80 3.37
C HIS A 91 -11.56 21.46 4.07
N ILE A 92 -11.59 21.53 5.41
CA ILE A 92 -11.55 20.43 6.39
C ILE A 92 -12.89 19.68 6.32
N ASP A 93 -13.23 19.15 5.16
CA ASP A 93 -14.39 18.31 4.97
C ASP A 93 -13.94 16.84 4.89
N ASN A 94 -14.72 15.98 5.56
CA ASN A 94 -14.43 14.58 5.89
C ASN A 94 -13.74 13.79 4.76
N VAL A 95 -12.41 13.64 4.84
CA VAL A 95 -11.58 12.89 3.88
C VAL A 95 -12.13 11.48 3.63
N SER A 96 -12.63 10.82 4.67
CA SER A 96 -13.24 9.49 4.57
C SER A 96 -14.45 9.47 3.63
N GLU A 97 -15.30 10.49 3.68
CA GLU A 97 -16.47 10.59 2.79
C GLU A 97 -16.06 10.81 1.33
N ARG A 98 -15.02 11.60 1.11
CA ARG A 98 -14.49 11.88 -0.24
C ARG A 98 -13.88 10.62 -0.86
N ILE A 99 -13.09 9.91 -0.07
CA ILE A 99 -12.57 8.59 -0.42
C ILE A 99 -13.71 7.64 -0.78
N TYR A 100 -14.75 7.58 0.07
CA TYR A 100 -15.84 6.65 -0.11
C TYR A 100 -16.56 6.87 -1.45
N ARG A 101 -16.94 8.12 -1.72
CA ARG A 101 -17.57 8.52 -2.98
C ARG A 101 -16.67 8.26 -4.18
N ALA A 102 -15.39 8.59 -4.09
CA ALA A 102 -14.45 8.36 -5.19
C ALA A 102 -14.28 6.87 -5.53
N VAL A 103 -14.36 5.98 -4.53
CA VAL A 103 -14.38 4.53 -4.75
C VAL A 103 -15.68 4.07 -5.43
N GLU A 104 -16.83 4.56 -4.97
CA GLU A 104 -18.13 4.28 -5.58
C GLU A 104 -18.20 4.76 -7.04
N ASP A 105 -17.81 6.01 -7.29
CA ASP A 105 -17.80 6.63 -8.62
C ASP A 105 -16.85 5.92 -9.59
N ALA A 106 -15.74 5.38 -9.07
CA ALA A 106 -14.79 4.58 -9.85
C ALA A 106 -15.29 3.14 -10.11
N GLY A 107 -16.41 2.72 -9.51
CA GLY A 107 -16.96 1.37 -9.64
C GLY A 107 -16.02 0.28 -9.08
N VAL A 108 -15.18 0.62 -8.11
CA VAL A 108 -14.21 -0.31 -7.52
C VAL A 108 -14.84 -1.04 -6.33
N SER A 109 -14.60 -2.36 -6.25
CA SER A 109 -15.09 -3.16 -5.13
C SER A 109 -14.31 -2.90 -3.85
N TRP A 110 -15.04 -2.65 -2.75
CA TRP A 110 -14.44 -2.58 -1.41
C TRP A 110 -13.76 -3.89 -0.98
N HIS A 111 -14.20 -5.04 -1.52
CA HIS A 111 -13.53 -6.31 -1.27
C HIS A 111 -12.09 -6.34 -1.81
N ASP A 112 -11.85 -5.76 -3.00
CA ASP A 112 -10.49 -5.61 -3.53
C ASP A 112 -9.66 -4.68 -2.61
N GLY A 113 -10.30 -3.67 -2.02
CA GLY A 113 -9.68 -2.76 -1.08
C GLY A 113 -9.22 -3.46 0.20
N ASP A 114 -10.09 -4.27 0.80
CA ASP A 114 -9.79 -5.06 2.00
C ASP A 114 -8.62 -6.03 1.75
N LEU A 115 -8.58 -6.66 0.58
CA LEU A 115 -7.47 -7.54 0.19
C LEU A 115 -6.15 -6.77 0.10
N VAL A 116 -6.15 -5.58 -0.49
CA VAL A 116 -4.96 -4.72 -0.57
C VAL A 116 -4.54 -4.26 0.83
N ALA A 117 -5.46 -3.76 1.65
CA ALA A 117 -5.17 -3.29 3.00
C ALA A 117 -4.56 -4.41 3.85
N THR A 118 -5.20 -5.58 3.87
CA THR A 118 -4.70 -6.76 4.58
C THR A 118 -3.30 -7.15 4.11
N ALA A 119 -3.05 -7.11 2.80
CA ALA A 119 -1.76 -7.46 2.24
C ALA A 119 -0.64 -6.50 2.66
N LEU A 120 -0.92 -5.19 2.64
CA LEU A 120 0.03 -4.15 3.05
C LEU A 120 0.28 -4.17 4.56
N SER A 121 -0.77 -4.32 5.38
CA SER A 121 -0.62 -4.44 6.84
C SER A 121 0.24 -5.63 7.25
N LYS A 122 0.10 -6.79 6.59
CA LYS A 122 0.94 -7.96 6.85
C LYS A 122 2.44 -7.68 6.62
N LEU A 123 2.79 -6.90 5.60
CA LEU A 123 4.18 -6.52 5.34
C LEU A 123 4.72 -5.59 6.44
N ILE A 124 3.90 -4.65 6.92
CA ILE A 124 4.28 -3.76 8.03
C ILE A 124 4.46 -4.57 9.32
N PHE A 125 3.49 -5.40 9.69
CA PHE A 125 3.58 -6.20 10.91
C PHE A 125 4.76 -7.19 10.89
N LEU A 126 5.03 -7.83 9.75
CA LEU A 126 6.21 -8.69 9.62
C LEU A 126 7.49 -7.90 9.89
N ARG A 127 7.59 -6.69 9.33
CA ARG A 127 8.76 -5.82 9.53
C ARG A 127 8.93 -5.42 10.98
N GLU A 128 7.88 -4.93 11.61
CA GLU A 128 7.90 -4.57 13.02
C GLU A 128 8.29 -5.75 13.92
N ALA A 129 7.95 -6.98 13.51
CA ALA A 129 8.39 -8.18 14.21
C ALA A 129 9.89 -8.46 14.02
N ILE A 130 10.42 -8.34 12.79
CA ILE A 130 11.85 -8.55 12.50
C ILE A 130 12.71 -7.46 13.16
N GLU A 131 12.27 -6.20 13.19
CA GLU A 131 13.03 -5.11 13.83
C GLU A 131 13.11 -5.25 15.37
N ARG A 132 12.27 -6.09 15.99
CA ARG A 132 12.28 -6.35 17.45
C ARG A 132 13.10 -7.57 17.88
N THR A 133 13.61 -8.36 16.92
CA THR A 133 14.45 -9.54 17.18
C THR A 133 15.93 -9.20 17.08
#